data_AF-A0A9E7RXZ9-F1
#
_entry.id   AF-A0A9E7RXZ9-F1
#
_cell.length_a   1.000
_cell.length_b   1.000
_cell.length_c   1.000
_cell.angle_alpha   90.00
_cell.angle_beta   90.00
_cell.angle_gamma   90.00
#
_symmetry.space_group_name_H-M   'P 1'
#
loop_
_entity.id
_entity.type
_entity.pdbx_description
1 polymer ?
#
loop_
_entity_poly.entity_id
_entity_poly.type
_entity_poly.pdbx_seq_one_letter_code
_entity_poly.pdbx_strand_id
1 'polypeptide(L)'
;MLETQIWFYSGAILVILGSLATARGPGVRDPIVRILNTEVAAVGVSLIFLTYNHTLALLTFIAATSIITLILLRAVIRLEEMGVEE
;
A
#
# COMPACT_ATOMS: atom_id res chain seq x y z
N MET A 1 -0.91 23.84 12.51
CA MET A 1 -1.28 24.10 11.10
C MET A 1 -0.23 23.58 10.13
N LEU A 2 1.05 23.95 10.28
CA LEU A 2 2.15 23.43 9.44
C LEU A 2 2.31 21.90 9.48
N GLU A 3 2.28 21.29 10.66
CA GLU A 3 2.41 19.82 10.80
C GLU A 3 1.30 19.06 10.05
N THR A 4 0.05 19.51 10.18
CA THR A 4 -1.10 18.93 9.48
C THR A 4 -0.93 19.00 7.96
N GLN A 5 -0.38 20.10 7.44
CA GLN A 5 -0.09 20.24 6.01
C GLN A 5 1.02 19.29 5.55
N ILE A 6 2.06 19.09 6.37
CA ILE A 6 3.16 18.16 6.05
C ILE A 6 2.63 16.73 5.90
N TRP A 7 1.77 16.26 6.81
CA TRP A 7 1.16 14.93 6.73
C TRP A 7 0.31 14.76 5.47
N PHE A 8 -0.49 15.76 5.12
CA PHE A 8 -1.32 15.73 3.93
C PHE A 8 -0.49 15.65 2.64
N TYR A 9 0.50 16.54 2.47
CA TYR A 9 1.30 16.59 1.25
C TYR A 9 2.24 15.39 1.11
N SER A 10 2.85 14.92 2.21
CA SER A 10 3.63 13.68 2.18
C SER A 10 2.75 12.48 1.85
N GLY A 11 1.55 12.40 2.45
CA GLY A 11 0.55 11.38 2.11
C GLY A 11 0.18 11.39 0.64
N ALA A 12 -0.16 12.55 0.09
CA ALA A 12 -0.49 12.70 -1.33
C ALA A 12 0.65 12.26 -2.26
N ILE A 13 1.89 12.65 -1.96
CA ILE A 13 3.07 12.24 -2.74
C ILE A 13 3.24 10.71 -2.68
N LEU A 14 3.13 10.10 -1.50
CA LEU A 14 3.27 8.66 -1.35
C LEU A 14 2.16 7.89 -2.06
N VAL A 15 0.91 8.38 -2.07
CA VAL A 15 -0.18 7.77 -2.83
C VAL A 15 0.13 7.77 -4.32
N ILE A 16 0.60 8.90 -4.86
CA ILE A 16 0.92 9.03 -6.28
C ILE A 16 2.10 8.11 -6.65
N LEU A 17 3.19 8.19 -5.90
CA LEU A 17 4.40 7.40 -6.15
C LEU A 17 4.15 5.91 -5.96
N GLY A 18 3.46 5.51 -4.90
CA GLY A 18 3.10 4.10 -4.64
C GLY A 18 2.20 3.54 -5.73
N SER A 19 1.18 4.28 -6.16
CA SER A 19 0.29 3.84 -7.24
C SER A 19 1.03 3.69 -8.57
N LEU A 20 1.91 4.64 -8.90
CA LEU A 20 2.73 4.57 -10.10
C LEU A 20 3.74 3.41 -9.99
N ALA A 21 4.33 3.20 -8.82
CA ALA A 21 5.25 2.10 -8.56
C ALA A 21 4.57 0.73 -8.69
N THR A 22 3.31 0.60 -8.28
CA THR A 22 2.52 -0.63 -8.49
C THR A 22 2.17 -0.87 -9.96
N ALA A 23 1.91 0.19 -10.73
CA ALA A 23 1.47 0.08 -12.12
C ALA A 23 2.64 -0.08 -13.12
N ARG A 24 3.73 0.67 -12.91
CA ARG A 24 4.87 0.78 -13.83
C ARG A 24 6.22 0.94 -13.13
N GLY A 25 6.29 0.72 -11.82
CA GLY A 25 7.52 0.82 -11.06
C GLY A 25 8.56 -0.26 -11.35
N PRO A 26 9.74 -0.13 -10.73
CA PRO A 26 10.77 -1.16 -10.78
C PRO A 26 10.23 -2.46 -10.17
N GLY A 27 10.50 -3.59 -10.83
CA GLY A 27 10.13 -4.92 -10.31
C GLY A 27 8.65 -5.27 -10.39
N VAL A 28 7.78 -4.50 -11.06
CA VAL A 28 6.32 -4.78 -11.16
C VAL A 28 5.95 -6.13 -11.77
N ARG A 29 6.88 -6.76 -12.49
CA ARG A 29 6.68 -8.10 -13.05
C ARG A 29 6.65 -9.18 -11.97
N ASP A 30 7.31 -8.94 -10.84
CA ASP A 30 7.28 -9.81 -9.68
C ASP A 30 6.01 -9.46 -8.85
N PRO A 31 5.09 -10.42 -8.64
CA PRO A 31 3.86 -10.17 -7.89
C PRO A 31 4.12 -9.75 -6.44
N ILE A 32 5.17 -10.25 -5.79
CA ILE A 32 5.54 -9.91 -4.42
C ILE A 32 5.97 -8.44 -4.35
N VAL A 33 6.86 -8.03 -5.26
CA VAL A 33 7.32 -6.63 -5.34
C VAL A 33 6.15 -5.70 -5.65
N ARG A 34 5.23 -6.13 -6.51
CA ARG A 34 4.03 -5.35 -6.82
C ARG A 34 3.10 -5.15 -5.61
N ILE A 35 2.95 -6.16 -4.76
CA ILE A 35 2.21 -6.07 -3.49
C ILE A 35 2.93 -5.12 -2.52
N LEU A 36 4.26 -5.20 -2.41
CA LEU A 36 5.01 -4.27 -1.56
C LEU A 36 4.90 -2.82 -2.06
N ASN A 37 4.87 -2.59 -3.36
CA ASN A 37 4.65 -1.26 -3.93
C ASN A 37 3.25 -0.72 -3.57
N THR A 38 2.22 -1.57 -3.45
CA THR A 38 0.88 -1.12 -3.01
C THR A 38 0.86 -0.65 -1.56
N GLU A 39 1.72 -1.19 -0.70
CA GLU A 39 1.81 -0.75 0.69
C GLU A 39 2.33 0.69 0.81
N VAL A 40 3.19 1.14 -0.10
CA VAL A 40 3.65 2.54 -0.14
C VAL A 40 2.46 3.49 -0.36
N ALA A 41 1.54 3.13 -1.26
CA ALA A 41 0.32 3.90 -1.47
C ALA A 41 -0.60 3.86 -0.23
N ALA A 42 -0.72 2.71 0.43
CA ALA A 42 -1.50 2.56 1.66
C ALA A 42 -0.96 3.42 2.82
N VAL A 43 0.36 3.51 2.97
CA VAL A 43 0.99 4.43 3.93
C VAL A 43 0.62 5.88 3.60
N GLY A 44 0.60 6.25 2.33
CA GLY A 44 0.17 7.58 1.91
C GLY A 44 -1.27 7.91 2.30
N VAL A 45 -2.21 6.99 2.09
CA VAL A 45 -3.62 7.14 2.52
C VAL A 45 -3.72 7.27 4.05
N SER A 46 -2.90 6.52 4.79
CA SER A 46 -2.86 6.56 6.25
C SER A 46 -2.44 7.94 6.77
N LEU A 47 -1.45 8.59 6.15
CA LEU A 47 -1.04 9.95 6.49
C LEU A 47 -2.14 10.99 6.21
N ILE A 48 -2.93 10.78 5.14
CA ILE A 48 -4.09 11.63 4.84
C ILE A 48 -5.15 11.47 5.93
N PHE A 49 -5.48 10.25 6.37
CA PHE A 49 -6.44 10.06 7.48
C PHE A 49 -5.96 10.66 8.81
N LEU A 50 -4.65 10.61 9.07
CA LEU A 50 -4.05 11.25 10.24
C LEU A 50 -4.27 12.77 10.24
N THR A 51 -4.22 13.41 9.07
CA THR A 51 -4.46 14.86 8.89
C THR A 51 -5.85 15.29 9.37
N TYR A 52 -6.87 14.45 9.15
CA TYR A 52 -8.25 14.75 9.52
C TYR A 52 -8.64 14.21 10.91
N ASN A 53 -7.69 13.67 11.67
CA ASN A 53 -7.94 13.05 12.97
C ASN A 53 -9.03 11.95 12.91
N HIS A 54 -9.15 11.26 11.76
CA HIS A 54 -10.08 10.16 11.58
C HIS A 54 -9.47 8.84 12.06
N THR A 55 -9.18 8.76 13.37
CA THR A 55 -8.45 7.62 13.98
C THR A 55 -9.14 6.27 13.75
N LEU A 56 -10.47 6.23 13.81
CA LEU A 56 -11.22 5.00 13.50
C LEU A 56 -10.99 4.54 12.05
N ALA A 57 -11.10 5.47 11.08
CA ALA A 57 -10.87 5.16 9.68
C ALA A 57 -9.41 4.73 9.44
N LEU A 58 -8.46 5.40 10.07
CA LEU A 58 -7.03 5.08 9.99
C LEU A 58 -6.75 3.65 10.48
N LEU A 59 -7.21 3.30 11.68
CA LEU A 59 -6.96 1.97 12.26
C LEU A 59 -7.64 0.87 11.45
N THR A 60 -8.89 1.08 11.04
CA THR A 60 -9.61 0.11 10.20
C THR A 60 -8.90 -0.07 8.86
N PHE A 61 -8.45 1.02 8.23
CA PHE A 61 -7.72 0.96 6.97
C PHE A 61 -6.43 0.15 7.13
N ILE A 62 -5.57 0.51 8.09
CA ILE A 62 -4.30 -0.19 8.34
C ILE A 62 -4.53 -1.68 8.60
N ALA A 63 -5.52 -2.02 9.44
CA ALA A 63 -5.85 -3.41 9.75
C ALA A 63 -6.31 -4.17 8.50
N ALA A 64 -7.20 -3.58 7.70
CA ALA A 64 -7.70 -4.19 6.48
C ALA A 64 -6.58 -4.39 5.44
N THR A 65 -5.78 -3.37 5.14
CA THR A 65 -4.65 -3.51 4.20
C THR A 65 -3.63 -4.53 4.68
N SER A 66 -3.29 -4.55 5.98
CA SER A 66 -2.37 -5.56 6.53
C SER A 66 -2.89 -6.98 6.32
N ILE A 67 -4.17 -7.22 6.60
CA ILE A 67 -4.80 -8.53 6.41
C ILE A 67 -4.83 -8.90 4.92
N ILE A 68 -5.22 -7.97 4.04
CA ILE A 68 -5.26 -8.20 2.60
C ILE A 68 -3.87 -8.56 2.08
N THR A 69 -2.83 -7.84 2.49
CA THR A 69 -1.45 -8.07 2.07
C THR A 69 -0.95 -9.44 2.53
N LEU A 70 -1.28 -9.88 3.75
CA LEU A 70 -0.98 -11.25 4.20
C LEU A 70 -1.69 -12.31 3.35
N ILE A 71 -2.96 -12.09 3.01
CA ILE A 71 -3.73 -13.00 2.15
C ILE A 71 -3.13 -13.07 0.75
N LEU A 72 -2.78 -11.91 0.15
CA LEU A 72 -2.20 -11.82 -1.17
C LEU A 72 -0.82 -12.46 -1.24
N LEU A 73 0.06 -12.21 -0.26
CA LEU A 73 1.36 -12.86 -0.19
C LEU A 73 1.22 -14.37 -0.11
N ARG A 74 0.31 -14.88 0.73
CA ARG A 74 0.04 -16.33 0.82
C ARG A 74 -0.49 -16.89 -0.51
N ALA A 75 -1.35 -16.15 -1.19
CA ALA A 75 -1.91 -16.56 -2.48
C ALA A 75 -0.82 -16.63 -3.56
N VAL A 76 0.07 -15.63 -3.63
CA VAL A 76 1.19 -15.59 -4.59
C VAL A 76 2.17 -16.74 -4.34
N ILE A 77 2.62 -16.94 -3.11
CA ILE A 77 3.56 -18.03 -2.76
C ILE A 77 2.97 -19.38 -3.18
N ARG A 78 1.68 -19.60 -2.91
CA ARG A 78 1.00 -20.84 -3.29
C ARG A 78 0.86 -21.01 -4.80
N LEU A 79 0.67 -19.91 -5.56
CA LEU A 79 0.64 -19.96 -7.02
C LEU A 79 2.01 -20.31 -7.60
N GLU A 80 3.08 -19.74 -7.06
CA GLU A 80 4.46 -20.08 -7.42
C GLU A 80 4.77 -21.56 -7.12
N GLU A 81 4.36 -22.07 -5.95
CA GLU A 81 4.54 -23.49 -5.57
C GLU A 81 3.79 -24.47 -6.47
N MET A 82 2.64 -24.07 -7.02
CA MET A 82 1.84 -24.92 -7.91
C MET A 82 2.41 -24.98 -9.34
N GLY A 83 3.51 -24.27 -9.62
CA GLY A 83 4.16 -24.30 -10.92
C GLY A 83 3.24 -23.81 -12.05
N VAL A 84 2.25 -22.97 -11.73
CA VAL A 84 1.45 -22.28 -12.74
C VAL A 84 2.30 -21.11 -13.25
N GLU A 85 3.43 -21.45 -13.87
CA GLU A 85 4.13 -20.56 -14.78
C GLU A 85 3.34 -20.59 -16.10
N GLU A 86 2.42 -19.64 -16.27
CA GLU A 86 2.09 -18.96 -17.53
C GLU A 86 1.02 -17.87 -17.33
#